data_AF-A0A1F3T2V7-F1
#
_entry.id   AF-A0A1F3T2V7-F1
#
_cell.length_a   1.000
_cell.length_b   1.000
_cell.length_c   1.000
_cell.angle_alpha   90.00
_cell.angle_beta   90.00
_cell.angle_gamma   90.00
#
_symmetry.space_group_name_H-M   'P 1'
#
loop_
_entity.id
_entity.type
_entity.pdbx_description
1 polymer ?
#
loop_
_entity_poly.entity_id
_entity_poly.type
_entity_poly.pdbx_seq_one_letter_code
_entity_poly.pdbx_strand_id
1 'polypeptide(L)'
;MRESRRYLGLELAGAKNQKTALAVLEYYPKEQKTFLLDIFDRIVAAEEQSADEALVELIQDFRPATSSTAVVTRMGVNVPMELPPCIGCIRRSCPMPGHCSIHAVKWMREFSRKNYRQLGRKSVREFTPYTQRPVELYIRDQVLAQLPPANRFEIDEALGGNKAPLTARMMFLLRHLKSVDCHEVWPKLSVSLLALELGLSRRLVASYRNLEEGAHSREEILEHLAHEYGVFIYERDIQKLAHSLPAFDAFICAFTILLMDEGRCAKMPAGFPHSAWVQFPQLTKTGKT
;
A
#
# COMPACT_ATOMS: atom_id res chain seq x y z
N MET A 1 -18.65 -26.05 6.39
CA MET A 1 -17.57 -25.30 5.69
C MET A 1 -16.94 -24.35 6.68
N ARG A 2 -15.60 -24.30 6.77
CA ARG A 2 -14.92 -23.25 7.55
C ARG A 2 -15.02 -21.96 6.75
N GLU A 3 -15.50 -20.90 7.39
CA GLU A 3 -15.57 -19.58 6.78
C GLU A 3 -14.14 -19.01 6.74
N SER A 4 -13.57 -18.88 5.55
CA SER A 4 -12.26 -18.26 5.33
C SER A 4 -12.41 -16.94 4.58
N ARG A 5 -11.47 -16.03 4.81
CA ARG A 5 -11.38 -14.74 4.11
C ARG A 5 -10.10 -14.72 3.30
N ARG A 6 -10.16 -14.15 2.09
CA ARG A 6 -9.03 -14.11 1.18
C ARG A 6 -8.55 -12.68 0.98
N TYR A 7 -7.25 -12.47 1.13
CA TYR A 7 -6.62 -11.17 0.94
C TYR A 7 -5.58 -11.28 -0.15
N LEU A 8 -5.71 -10.44 -1.16
CA LEU A 8 -4.76 -10.33 -2.26
C LEU A 8 -3.85 -9.12 -2.00
N GLY A 9 -2.62 -9.20 -2.48
CA GLY A 9 -1.69 -8.09 -2.42
C GLY A 9 -0.96 -7.95 -3.74
N LEU A 10 -1.01 -6.76 -4.32
CA LEU A 10 -0.51 -6.47 -5.65
C LEU A 10 0.63 -5.44 -5.59
N GLU A 11 1.81 -5.86 -6.02
CA GLU A 11 2.89 -4.95 -6.40
C GLU A 11 2.84 -4.76 -7.91
N LEU A 12 2.39 -3.59 -8.36
CA LEU A 12 2.24 -3.30 -9.79
C LEU A 12 3.51 -2.67 -10.34
N ALA A 13 4.12 -3.32 -11.34
CA ALA A 13 5.24 -2.76 -12.09
C ALA A 13 4.76 -2.02 -13.35
N GLY A 14 5.69 -1.44 -14.12
CA GLY A 14 5.35 -0.92 -15.45
C GLY A 14 4.88 -2.06 -16.36
N ALA A 15 3.92 -1.82 -17.26
CA ALA A 15 3.32 -2.88 -18.09
C ALA A 15 4.34 -3.68 -18.93
N LYS A 16 5.48 -3.06 -19.29
CA LYS A 16 6.58 -3.70 -20.02
C LYS A 16 7.66 -4.32 -19.11
N ASN A 17 7.61 -4.00 -17.82
CA ASN A 17 8.54 -4.52 -16.82
C ASN A 17 7.87 -5.73 -16.17
N GLN A 18 8.37 -6.92 -16.45
CA GLN A 18 7.88 -8.21 -15.94
C GLN A 18 8.20 -8.41 -14.44
N LYS A 19 7.79 -7.45 -13.60
CA LYS A 19 8.05 -7.40 -12.16
C LYS A 19 6.76 -7.25 -11.35
N THR A 20 5.59 -7.37 -12.00
CA THR A 20 4.32 -7.36 -11.29
C THR A 20 4.23 -8.64 -10.47
N ALA A 21 3.88 -8.53 -9.19
CA ALA A 21 3.77 -9.66 -8.28
C ALA A 21 2.43 -9.64 -7.53
N LEU A 22 1.90 -10.83 -7.24
CA LEU A 22 0.64 -11.03 -6.55
C LEU A 22 0.82 -12.05 -5.41
N ALA A 23 0.49 -11.65 -4.19
CA ALA A 23 0.44 -12.54 -3.03
C ALA A 23 -1.01 -12.88 -2.67
N VAL A 24 -1.25 -14.13 -2.24
CA VAL A 24 -2.57 -14.62 -1.84
C VAL A 24 -2.52 -15.13 -0.41
N LEU A 25 -3.21 -14.45 0.50
CA LEU A 25 -3.39 -14.89 1.88
C LEU A 25 -4.78 -15.45 2.09
N GLU A 26 -4.87 -16.49 2.90
CA GLU A 26 -6.13 -16.99 3.43
C GLU A 26 -6.12 -16.97 4.95
N TYR A 27 -7.15 -16.35 5.52
CA TYR A 27 -7.32 -16.19 6.94
C TYR A 27 -8.52 -16.99 7.43
N TYR A 28 -8.34 -17.65 8.55
CA TYR A 28 -9.33 -18.45 9.23
C TYR A 28 -9.68 -17.78 10.57
N PRO A 29 -10.77 -16.96 10.63
CA PRO A 29 -11.06 -16.12 11.79
C PRO A 29 -11.31 -16.90 13.08
N LYS A 30 -11.84 -18.14 12.99
CA LYS A 30 -12.09 -18.97 14.17
C LYS A 30 -10.79 -19.47 14.80
N GLU A 31 -9.85 -19.88 13.96
CA GLU A 31 -8.55 -20.39 14.37
C GLU A 31 -7.52 -19.28 14.59
N GLN A 32 -7.79 -18.04 14.16
CA GLN A 32 -6.85 -16.92 14.16
C GLN A 32 -5.54 -17.29 13.45
N LYS A 33 -5.67 -17.99 12.30
CA LYS A 33 -4.52 -18.45 11.50
C LYS A 33 -4.56 -17.86 10.11
N THR A 34 -3.39 -17.44 9.64
CA THR A 34 -3.18 -16.92 8.29
C THR A 34 -2.25 -17.85 7.54
N PHE A 35 -2.56 -18.16 6.29
CA PHE A 35 -1.72 -18.95 5.41
C PHE A 35 -1.37 -18.14 4.17
N LEU A 36 -0.10 -18.15 3.77
CA LEU A 36 0.26 -17.80 2.40
C LEU A 36 -0.11 -18.97 1.49
N LEU A 37 -1.14 -18.78 0.66
CA LEU A 37 -1.59 -19.80 -0.29
C LEU A 37 -0.68 -19.86 -1.50
N ASP A 38 -0.37 -18.70 -2.08
CA ASP A 38 0.45 -18.61 -3.28
C ASP A 38 1.14 -17.25 -3.40
N ILE A 39 2.23 -17.25 -4.18
CA ILE A 39 3.01 -16.07 -4.54
C ILE A 39 3.40 -16.15 -6.02
N PHE A 40 2.80 -15.28 -6.81
CA PHE A 40 3.10 -15.12 -8.23
C PHE A 40 4.11 -13.99 -8.37
N ASP A 41 5.35 -14.34 -8.69
CA ASP A 41 6.38 -13.36 -9.04
C ASP A 41 6.51 -13.29 -10.57
N ARG A 42 6.72 -12.08 -11.09
CA ARG A 42 6.92 -11.79 -12.53
C ARG A 42 5.76 -12.28 -13.41
N ILE A 43 4.57 -11.70 -13.22
CA ILE A 43 3.44 -11.94 -14.13
C ILE A 43 3.82 -11.41 -15.53
N VAL A 44 3.87 -12.32 -16.50
CA VAL A 44 4.28 -12.06 -17.89
C VAL A 44 3.12 -12.17 -18.86
N ALA A 45 3.29 -11.56 -20.03
CA ALA A 45 2.41 -11.78 -21.18
C ALA A 45 2.65 -13.18 -21.77
N ALA A 46 1.60 -13.81 -22.30
CA ALA A 46 1.68 -15.00 -23.13
C ALA A 46 1.49 -14.62 -24.62
N GLU A 47 1.69 -15.55 -25.56
CA GLU A 47 1.68 -15.25 -27.02
C GLU A 47 0.39 -14.55 -27.50
N GLU A 48 -0.76 -14.84 -26.88
CA GLU A 48 -2.06 -14.27 -27.24
C GLU A 48 -2.69 -13.40 -26.14
N GLN A 49 -1.96 -13.14 -25.05
CA GLN A 49 -2.51 -12.48 -23.87
C GLN A 49 -1.55 -11.42 -23.32
N SER A 50 -2.05 -10.20 -23.13
CA SER A 50 -1.30 -9.14 -22.46
C SER A 50 -1.07 -9.46 -20.98
N ALA A 51 -0.01 -8.90 -20.39
CA ALA A 51 0.27 -9.08 -18.96
C ALA A 51 -0.86 -8.54 -18.06
N ASP A 52 -1.64 -7.56 -18.53
CA ASP A 52 -2.81 -7.04 -17.80
C ASP A 52 -3.99 -8.01 -17.87
N GLU A 53 -4.24 -8.66 -19.00
CA GLU A 53 -5.26 -9.71 -19.11
C GLU A 53 -4.91 -10.91 -18.24
N ALA A 54 -3.66 -11.38 -18.30
CA ALA A 54 -3.17 -12.47 -17.45
C ALA A 54 -3.31 -12.14 -15.95
N LEU A 55 -2.98 -10.91 -15.56
CA LEU A 55 -3.18 -10.44 -14.18
C LEU A 55 -4.66 -10.43 -13.78
N VAL A 56 -5.54 -9.94 -14.65
CA VAL A 56 -6.98 -9.88 -14.37
C VAL A 56 -7.57 -11.28 -14.25
N GLU A 57 -7.19 -12.21 -15.13
CA GLU A 57 -7.63 -13.61 -15.08
C GLU A 57 -7.13 -14.29 -13.79
N LEU A 58 -5.85 -14.12 -13.45
CA LEU A 58 -5.29 -14.65 -12.20
C LEU A 58 -6.02 -14.14 -10.96
N ILE A 59 -6.34 -12.84 -10.90
CA ILE A 59 -7.12 -12.27 -9.78
C ILE A 59 -8.54 -12.85 -9.75
N GLN A 60 -9.10 -13.21 -10.92
CA GLN A 60 -10.43 -13.81 -11.02
C GLN A 60 -10.47 -15.26 -10.53
N ASP A 61 -9.41 -16.04 -10.75
CA ASP A 61 -9.30 -17.42 -10.26
C ASP A 61 -9.36 -17.52 -8.73
N PHE A 62 -8.91 -16.48 -8.04
CA PHE A 62 -8.99 -16.40 -6.58
C PHE A 62 -10.32 -15.86 -6.06
N ARG A 63 -11.35 -15.72 -6.90
CA ARG A 63 -12.70 -15.41 -6.43
C ARG A 63 -13.40 -16.68 -5.92
N PRO A 64 -14.26 -16.58 -4.89
CA PRO A 64 -15.16 -17.68 -4.57
C PRO A 64 -16.10 -17.97 -5.75
N ALA A 65 -16.36 -19.25 -5.99
CA ALA A 65 -17.46 -19.65 -6.85
C ALA A 65 -18.78 -19.09 -6.29
N THR A 66 -19.64 -18.59 -7.18
CA THR A 66 -20.92 -17.90 -6.93
C THR A 66 -21.91 -18.68 -6.06
N SER A 67 -21.64 -19.95 -5.75
CA SER A 67 -22.49 -20.85 -4.96
C SER A 67 -22.00 -21.11 -3.52
N SER A 68 -20.87 -20.53 -3.08
CA SER A 68 -20.42 -20.69 -1.69
C SER A 68 -20.49 -19.38 -0.92
N THR A 69 -21.24 -19.42 0.18
CA THR A 69 -21.33 -18.36 1.19
C THR A 69 -19.93 -17.92 1.66
N ALA A 70 -19.68 -16.60 1.60
CA ALA A 70 -18.81 -15.84 2.51
C ALA A 70 -17.29 -15.75 2.27
N VAL A 71 -16.75 -15.80 1.04
CA VAL A 71 -15.36 -15.33 0.82
C VAL A 71 -15.38 -13.89 0.34
N VAL A 72 -15.05 -12.97 1.24
CA VAL A 72 -14.73 -11.58 0.86
C VAL A 72 -13.30 -11.58 0.34
N THR A 73 -13.13 -11.27 -0.95
CA THR A 73 -11.81 -11.00 -1.53
C THR A 73 -11.54 -9.50 -1.48
N ARG A 74 -10.62 -9.08 -0.62
CA ARG A 74 -10.08 -7.71 -0.63
C ARG A 74 -8.66 -7.71 -1.17
N MET A 75 -8.26 -6.62 -1.80
CA MET A 75 -6.93 -6.51 -2.40
C MET A 75 -6.20 -5.24 -1.97
N GLY A 76 -4.98 -5.39 -1.47
CA GLY A 76 -4.06 -4.27 -1.24
C GLY A 76 -3.22 -4.00 -2.48
N VAL A 77 -3.03 -2.73 -2.85
CA VAL A 77 -2.26 -2.36 -4.04
C VAL A 77 -1.26 -1.26 -3.73
N ASN A 78 0.01 -1.43 -4.14
CA ASN A 78 1.06 -0.42 -3.98
C ASN A 78 1.07 0.67 -5.07
N VAL A 79 -0.10 1.19 -5.42
CA VAL A 79 -0.24 2.23 -6.44
C VAL A 79 -1.39 3.16 -6.10
N PRO A 80 -1.25 4.48 -6.33
CA PRO A 80 -2.37 5.42 -6.28
C PRO A 80 -3.59 4.94 -7.07
N MET A 81 -4.73 4.85 -6.39
CA MET A 81 -6.01 4.45 -7.00
C MET A 81 -6.92 5.64 -7.35
N GLU A 82 -6.45 6.86 -7.08
CA GLU A 82 -7.17 8.09 -7.40
C GLU A 82 -6.20 9.13 -7.96
N LEU A 83 -6.69 9.99 -8.85
CA LEU A 83 -5.92 11.08 -9.41
C LEU A 83 -5.85 12.28 -8.44
N PRO A 84 -4.79 13.11 -8.53
CA PRO A 84 -4.71 14.40 -7.85
C PRO A 84 -5.94 15.30 -8.14
N PRO A 85 -6.37 16.12 -7.18
CA PRO A 85 -7.63 16.86 -7.27
C PRO A 85 -7.70 17.85 -8.44
N CYS A 86 -6.57 18.36 -8.92
CA CYS A 86 -6.56 19.28 -10.06
C CYS A 86 -6.67 18.57 -11.42
N ILE A 87 -6.36 17.28 -11.53
CA ILE A 87 -6.38 16.55 -12.81
C ILE A 87 -7.82 16.24 -13.24
N GLY A 88 -8.67 15.86 -12.29
CA GLY A 88 -10.11 15.66 -12.52
C GLY A 88 -10.94 16.93 -12.45
N CYS A 89 -10.32 18.12 -12.40
CA CYS A 89 -11.03 19.38 -12.21
C CYS A 89 -11.84 19.76 -13.46
N ILE A 90 -13.15 19.91 -13.29
CA ILE A 90 -14.07 20.28 -14.39
C ILE A 90 -14.25 21.81 -14.57
N ARG A 91 -13.53 22.64 -13.80
CA ARG A 91 -13.67 24.10 -13.90
C ARG A 91 -13.09 24.58 -15.23
N ARG A 92 -13.83 25.46 -15.92
CA ARG A 92 -13.38 26.10 -17.18
C ARG A 92 -12.16 27.01 -16.99
N SER A 93 -12.04 27.66 -15.84
CA SER A 93 -10.90 28.51 -15.50
C SER A 93 -10.36 28.17 -14.12
N CYS A 94 -9.05 27.93 -14.02
CA CYS A 94 -8.37 27.57 -12.78
C CYS A 94 -7.90 28.84 -12.06
N PRO A 95 -8.39 29.13 -10.84
CA PRO A 95 -7.96 30.31 -10.07
C PRO A 95 -6.58 30.12 -9.39
N MET A 96 -5.83 29.09 -9.79
CA MET A 96 -4.60 28.60 -9.15
C MET A 96 -4.81 28.08 -7.71
N PRO A 97 -3.89 27.24 -7.19
CA PRO A 97 -4.05 26.63 -5.86
C PRO A 97 -4.19 27.62 -4.70
N GLY A 98 -3.63 28.83 -4.84
CA GLY A 98 -3.72 29.90 -3.84
C GLY A 98 -5.15 30.38 -3.56
N HIS A 99 -6.01 30.38 -4.58
CA HIS A 99 -7.40 30.88 -4.49
C HIS A 99 -8.44 29.80 -4.81
N CYS A 100 -8.02 28.57 -5.03
CA CYS A 100 -8.92 27.46 -5.32
C CYS A 100 -9.84 27.15 -4.12
N SER A 101 -11.12 26.95 -4.42
CA SER A 101 -12.17 26.59 -3.46
C SER A 101 -12.58 25.11 -3.51
N ILE A 102 -11.93 24.29 -4.37
CA ILE A 102 -12.08 22.84 -4.31
C ILE A 102 -11.65 22.35 -2.93
N HIS A 103 -12.48 21.55 -2.28
CA HIS A 103 -12.29 21.14 -0.88
C HIS A 103 -10.91 20.53 -0.63
N ALA A 104 -10.48 19.56 -1.44
CA ALA A 104 -9.16 18.94 -1.31
C ALA A 104 -8.01 19.95 -1.45
N VAL A 105 -8.06 20.85 -2.44
CA VAL A 105 -7.00 21.86 -2.65
C VAL A 105 -6.98 22.90 -1.52
N LYS A 106 -8.15 23.33 -1.04
CA LYS A 106 -8.28 24.21 0.12
C LYS A 106 -7.69 23.56 1.37
N TRP A 107 -8.02 22.28 1.61
CA TRP A 107 -7.47 21.50 2.70
C TRP A 107 -5.93 21.40 2.61
N MET A 108 -5.38 21.04 1.45
CA MET A 108 -3.92 20.93 1.24
C MET A 108 -3.19 22.26 1.54
N ARG A 109 -3.80 23.39 1.14
CA ARG A 109 -3.28 24.73 1.42
C ARG A 109 -3.29 25.07 2.91
N GLU A 110 -4.41 24.81 3.57
CA GLU A 110 -4.57 25.09 5.01
C GLU A 110 -3.67 24.19 5.85
N PHE A 111 -3.60 22.90 5.51
CA PHE A 111 -2.74 21.90 6.15
C PHE A 111 -1.26 22.27 6.02
N SER A 112 -0.79 22.59 4.81
CA SER A 112 0.60 23.03 4.57
C SER A 112 0.96 24.29 5.37
N ARG A 113 0.06 25.29 5.43
CA ARG A 113 0.26 26.52 6.22
C ARG A 113 0.32 26.24 7.72
N LYS A 114 -0.54 25.35 8.23
CA LYS A 114 -0.57 24.98 9.66
C LYS A 114 0.73 24.27 10.06
N ASN A 115 1.14 23.25 9.30
CA ASN A 115 2.37 22.50 9.57
C ASN A 115 3.60 23.40 9.51
N TYR A 116 3.65 24.31 8.54
CA TYR A 116 4.72 25.30 8.43
C TYR A 116 4.87 26.16 9.69
N ARG A 117 3.77 26.70 10.21
CA ARG A 117 3.75 27.51 11.44
C ARG A 117 4.23 26.71 12.65
N GLN A 118 3.82 25.45 12.76
CA GLN A 118 4.22 24.57 13.86
C GLN A 118 5.71 24.22 13.82
N LEU A 119 6.31 24.12 12.63
CA LEU A 119 7.72 23.74 12.46
C LEU A 119 8.69 24.93 12.46
N GLY A 120 8.22 26.18 12.57
CA GLY A 120 9.07 27.37 12.62
C GLY A 120 9.96 27.59 11.38
N ARG A 121 9.60 27.02 10.22
CA ARG A 121 10.39 27.11 8.99
C ARG A 121 10.28 28.51 8.37
N LYS A 122 11.23 28.88 7.48
CA LYS A 122 11.28 30.20 6.79
C LYS A 122 10.49 30.28 5.48
N SER A 123 10.23 29.15 4.82
CA SER A 123 9.36 29.06 3.63
C SER A 123 8.44 27.83 3.66
N VAL A 124 7.21 27.99 3.18
CA VAL A 124 6.26 26.87 3.00
C VAL A 124 6.73 26.09 1.78
N ARG A 125 7.00 24.79 1.92
CA ARG A 125 7.18 23.94 0.73
C ARG A 125 5.85 23.92 -0.01
N GLU A 126 5.85 24.45 -1.23
CA GLU A 126 4.66 24.51 -2.05
C GLU A 126 4.20 23.08 -2.39
N PHE A 127 2.89 22.85 -2.33
CA PHE A 127 2.28 21.60 -2.73
C PHE A 127 1.80 21.73 -4.19
N THR A 128 1.82 20.63 -4.91
CA THR A 128 1.49 20.58 -6.34
C THR A 128 0.22 19.76 -6.52
N PRO A 129 -0.99 20.35 -6.45
CA PRO A 129 -2.26 19.59 -6.43
C PRO A 129 -2.60 18.89 -7.76
N TYR A 130 -1.76 19.07 -8.79
CA TYR A 130 -1.82 18.34 -10.05
C TYR A 130 -0.93 17.09 -10.06
N THR A 131 0.02 16.94 -9.13
CA THR A 131 0.80 15.69 -8.95
C THR A 131 0.54 15.01 -7.61
N GLN A 132 0.18 15.78 -6.58
CA GLN A 132 0.02 15.33 -5.21
C GLN A 132 -1.45 15.25 -4.77
N ARG A 133 -1.74 14.31 -3.86
CA ARG A 133 -3.01 14.12 -3.16
C ARG A 133 -2.92 14.56 -1.69
N PRO A 134 -4.06 14.85 -1.04
CA PRO A 134 -4.10 15.15 0.39
C PRO A 134 -3.40 14.11 1.27
N VAL A 135 -3.51 12.82 0.92
CA VAL A 135 -2.96 11.72 1.72
C VAL A 135 -1.44 11.75 1.76
N GLU A 136 -0.78 12.13 0.67
CA GLU A 136 0.68 12.23 0.61
C GLU A 136 1.21 13.33 1.53
N LEU A 137 0.53 14.48 1.58
CA LEU A 137 0.88 15.54 2.54
C LEU A 137 0.67 15.07 3.98
N TYR A 138 -0.46 14.41 4.25
CA TYR A 138 -0.79 13.94 5.59
C TYR A 138 0.23 12.93 6.10
N ILE A 139 0.52 11.89 5.31
CA ILE A 139 1.49 10.86 5.70
C ILE A 139 2.86 11.47 5.88
N ARG A 140 3.32 12.34 4.96
CA ARG A 140 4.62 13.01 5.07
C ARG A 140 4.78 13.78 6.37
N ASP A 141 3.81 14.64 6.67
CA ASP A 141 3.97 15.66 7.71
C ASP A 141 3.48 15.18 9.08
N GLN A 142 2.59 14.20 9.16
CA GLN A 142 2.02 13.71 10.41
C GLN A 142 2.49 12.30 10.77
N VAL A 143 2.54 11.38 9.80
CA VAL A 143 2.86 9.97 10.09
C VAL A 143 4.37 9.73 10.06
N LEU A 144 5.06 10.08 8.97
CA LEU A 144 6.51 9.91 8.86
C LEU A 144 7.27 10.77 9.88
N ALA A 145 6.70 11.90 10.30
CA ALA A 145 7.27 12.72 11.37
C ALA A 145 7.38 11.96 12.71
N GLN A 146 6.50 10.99 12.97
CA GLN A 146 6.53 10.14 14.16
C GLN A 146 7.53 9.00 14.07
N LEU A 147 7.99 8.64 12.85
CA LEU A 147 8.98 7.59 12.68
C LEU A 147 10.39 8.07 13.08
N PRO A 148 11.27 7.17 13.55
CA PRO A 148 12.68 7.46 13.69
C PRO A 148 13.27 7.99 12.38
N PRO A 149 14.19 8.97 12.41
CA PRO A 149 14.75 9.56 11.20
C PRO A 149 15.28 8.56 10.17
N ALA A 150 15.88 7.46 10.63
CA ALA A 150 16.40 6.39 9.77
C ALA A 150 15.32 5.63 8.98
N ASN A 151 14.08 5.62 9.46
CA ASN A 151 12.95 4.92 8.84
C ASN A 151 12.07 5.88 8.02
N ARG A 152 12.42 7.17 7.96
CA ARG A 152 11.71 8.14 7.12
C ARG A 152 12.13 7.97 5.68
N PHE A 153 11.21 8.23 4.77
CA PHE A 153 11.44 8.11 3.34
C PHE A 153 10.68 9.16 2.55
N GLU A 154 11.11 9.37 1.32
CA GLU A 154 10.39 10.22 0.38
C GLU A 154 9.16 9.47 -0.16
N ILE A 155 8.03 10.16 -0.17
CA ILE A 155 6.78 9.64 -0.72
C ILE A 155 6.78 9.97 -2.21
N ASP A 156 6.61 8.95 -3.04
CA ASP A 156 6.34 9.15 -4.46
C ASP A 156 4.94 9.77 -4.63
N GLU A 157 4.87 10.90 -5.32
CA GLU A 157 3.60 11.60 -5.60
C GLU A 157 2.75 10.80 -6.61
N ALA A 158 1.42 10.90 -6.51
CA ALA A 158 0.54 10.08 -7.36
C ALA A 158 0.79 10.19 -8.86
N LEU A 159 1.11 11.39 -9.35
CA LEU A 159 1.56 11.63 -10.72
C LEU A 159 3.00 12.18 -10.77
N GLY A 160 3.85 11.77 -9.83
CA GLY A 160 5.30 11.93 -9.93
C GLY A 160 5.90 10.97 -10.98
N GLY A 161 7.17 11.17 -11.34
CA GLY A 161 7.82 10.44 -12.43
C GLY A 161 7.75 8.91 -12.32
N ASN A 162 7.83 8.35 -11.11
CA ASN A 162 7.79 6.91 -10.88
C ASN A 162 6.36 6.33 -10.86
N LYS A 163 5.43 7.01 -10.17
CA LYS A 163 4.07 6.49 -9.94
C LYS A 163 3.08 6.88 -11.03
N ALA A 164 3.27 7.96 -11.79
CA ALA A 164 2.35 8.38 -12.85
C ALA A 164 1.95 7.26 -13.84
N PRO A 165 2.89 6.50 -14.46
CA PRO A 165 2.51 5.41 -15.37
C PRO A 165 1.78 4.26 -14.64
N LEU A 166 2.14 4.00 -13.38
CA LEU A 166 1.49 2.97 -12.57
C LEU A 166 0.07 3.37 -12.18
N THR A 167 -0.13 4.63 -11.79
CA THR A 167 -1.45 5.22 -11.51
C THR A 167 -2.35 5.10 -12.73
N ALA A 168 -1.85 5.44 -13.92
CA ALA A 168 -2.62 5.28 -15.16
C ALA A 168 -2.99 3.80 -15.41
N ARG A 169 -2.04 2.87 -15.24
CA ARG A 169 -2.28 1.42 -15.37
C ARG A 169 -3.30 0.93 -14.34
N MET A 170 -3.21 1.36 -13.09
CA MET A 170 -4.15 0.95 -12.05
C MET A 170 -5.56 1.49 -12.32
N MET A 171 -5.70 2.74 -12.78
CA MET A 171 -6.99 3.32 -13.18
C MET A 171 -7.63 2.56 -14.35
N PHE A 172 -6.83 1.97 -15.25
CA PHE A 172 -7.29 1.04 -16.27
C PHE A 172 -7.77 -0.27 -15.63
N LEU A 173 -6.92 -0.93 -14.83
CA LEU A 173 -7.22 -2.21 -14.18
C LEU A 173 -8.47 -2.16 -13.28
N LEU A 174 -8.69 -1.07 -12.55
CA LEU A 174 -9.89 -0.88 -11.72
C LEU A 174 -11.21 -0.99 -12.52
N ARG A 175 -11.19 -0.71 -13.83
CA ARG A 175 -12.37 -0.88 -14.71
C ARG A 175 -12.70 -2.35 -14.96
N HIS A 176 -11.71 -3.24 -14.85
CA HIS A 176 -11.81 -4.68 -15.04
C HIS A 176 -11.92 -5.45 -13.71
N LEU A 177 -11.58 -4.81 -12.59
CA LEU A 177 -11.58 -5.37 -11.23
C LEU A 177 -12.77 -4.94 -10.38
N LYS A 178 -13.91 -4.57 -10.99
CA LYS A 178 -15.08 -3.97 -10.28
C LYS A 178 -15.66 -4.81 -9.14
N SER A 179 -15.43 -6.12 -9.12
CA SER A 179 -15.90 -7.04 -8.08
C SER A 179 -14.86 -7.31 -6.99
N VAL A 180 -13.68 -6.68 -7.05
CA VAL A 180 -12.64 -6.79 -6.03
C VAL A 180 -12.61 -5.49 -5.24
N ASP A 181 -12.76 -5.59 -3.92
CA ASP A 181 -12.64 -4.44 -3.02
C ASP A 181 -11.15 -4.07 -2.87
N CYS A 182 -10.72 -3.09 -3.67
CA CYS A 182 -9.33 -2.66 -3.76
C CYS A 182 -9.03 -1.53 -2.77
N HIS A 183 -7.88 -1.62 -2.12
CA HIS A 183 -7.38 -0.68 -1.12
C HIS A 183 -5.95 -0.30 -1.44
N GLU A 184 -5.60 0.97 -1.31
CA GLU A 184 -4.23 1.42 -1.52
C GLU A 184 -3.40 1.11 -0.27
N VAL A 185 -2.20 0.55 -0.45
CA VAL A 185 -1.26 0.25 0.64
C VAL A 185 0.11 0.78 0.25
N TRP A 186 0.87 1.31 1.21
CA TRP A 186 2.29 1.65 0.99
C TRP A 186 3.17 0.67 1.78
N PRO A 187 3.72 -0.39 1.14
CA PRO A 187 4.49 -1.43 1.84
C PRO A 187 5.63 -0.88 2.69
N LYS A 188 6.32 0.16 2.21
CA LYS A 188 7.39 0.82 2.98
C LYS A 188 6.89 1.47 4.26
N LEU A 189 5.70 2.05 4.24
CA LEU A 189 5.06 2.57 5.44
C LEU A 189 4.66 1.43 6.37
N SER A 190 4.00 0.40 5.84
CA SER A 190 3.57 -0.76 6.63
C SER A 190 4.74 -1.46 7.32
N VAL A 191 5.81 -1.77 6.61
CA VAL A 191 7.04 -2.37 7.19
C VAL A 191 7.63 -1.46 8.26
N SER A 192 7.72 -0.15 8.01
CA SER A 192 8.31 0.78 8.99
C SER A 192 7.52 0.83 10.30
N LEU A 193 6.19 0.69 10.24
CA LEU A 193 5.30 0.73 11.40
C LEU A 193 5.27 -0.63 12.12
N LEU A 194 5.16 -1.73 11.36
CA LEU A 194 5.23 -3.09 11.91
C LEU A 194 6.57 -3.33 12.60
N ALA A 195 7.68 -2.88 12.00
CA ALA A 195 8.99 -3.00 12.60
C ALA A 195 9.11 -2.27 13.94
N LEU A 196 8.43 -1.12 14.10
CA LEU A 196 8.38 -0.42 15.40
C LEU A 196 7.56 -1.20 16.42
N GLU A 197 6.40 -1.74 16.01
CA GLU A 197 5.54 -2.56 16.86
C GLU A 197 6.24 -3.85 17.32
N LEU A 198 6.99 -4.48 16.42
CA LEU A 198 7.75 -5.73 16.63
C LEU A 198 9.11 -5.52 17.30
N GLY A 199 9.54 -4.27 17.51
CA GLY A 199 10.86 -3.97 18.09
C GLY A 199 12.05 -4.34 17.20
N LEU A 200 11.86 -4.39 15.87
CA LEU A 200 12.92 -4.75 14.93
C LEU A 200 14.01 -3.66 14.86
N SER A 201 15.23 -4.10 14.54
CA SER A 201 16.37 -3.18 14.47
C SER A 201 16.20 -2.14 13.35
N ARG A 202 16.70 -0.93 13.59
CA ARG A 202 16.69 0.15 12.57
C ARG A 202 17.47 -0.23 11.32
N ARG A 203 18.53 -1.04 11.48
CA ARG A 203 19.36 -1.51 10.36
C ARG A 203 18.52 -2.34 9.40
N LEU A 204 17.76 -3.31 9.93
CA LEU A 204 16.91 -4.20 9.15
C LEU A 204 15.86 -3.41 8.33
N VAL A 205 15.22 -2.40 8.93
CA VAL A 205 14.24 -1.56 8.21
C VAL A 205 14.91 -0.69 7.13
N ALA A 206 16.15 -0.25 7.36
CA ALA A 206 16.89 0.53 6.37
C ALA A 206 17.36 -0.36 5.19
N SER A 207 17.68 -1.63 5.44
CA SER A 207 18.29 -2.52 4.44
C SER A 207 17.31 -3.42 3.69
N TYR A 208 16.07 -3.63 4.14
CA TYR A 208 15.17 -4.63 3.53
C TYR A 208 14.88 -4.43 2.03
N ARG A 209 15.02 -3.20 1.52
CA ARG A 209 14.86 -2.88 0.09
C ARG A 209 16.17 -2.92 -0.71
N ASN A 210 17.31 -3.15 -0.05
CA ASN A 210 18.60 -3.27 -0.74
C ASN A 210 18.60 -4.54 -1.61
N LEU A 211 19.14 -4.42 -2.83
CA LEU A 211 19.14 -5.53 -3.78
C LEU A 211 20.01 -6.71 -3.33
N GLU A 212 21.16 -6.41 -2.71
CA GLU A 212 22.14 -7.42 -2.31
C GLU A 212 21.86 -7.96 -0.90
N GLU A 213 21.81 -7.08 0.10
CA GLU A 213 21.68 -7.48 1.51
C GLU A 213 20.23 -7.59 1.98
N GLY A 214 19.26 -7.06 1.22
CA GLY A 214 17.89 -6.94 1.70
C GLY A 214 17.15 -8.28 1.81
N ALA A 215 17.69 -9.37 1.25
CA ALA A 215 17.06 -10.69 1.35
C ALA A 215 17.03 -11.20 2.79
N HIS A 216 18.15 -11.11 3.50
CA HIS A 216 18.23 -11.51 4.90
C HIS A 216 17.32 -10.66 5.80
N SER A 217 17.27 -9.34 5.57
CA SER A 217 16.36 -8.46 6.30
C SER A 217 14.88 -8.80 6.06
N ARG A 218 14.51 -9.21 4.83
CA ARG A 218 13.15 -9.64 4.51
C ARG A 218 12.81 -10.98 5.17
N GLU A 219 13.73 -11.93 5.18
CA GLU A 219 13.59 -13.21 5.88
C GLU A 219 13.34 -13.00 7.37
N GLU A 220 14.16 -12.19 8.04
CA GLU A 220 13.99 -11.87 9.47
C GLU A 220 12.65 -11.15 9.74
N ILE A 221 12.19 -10.24 8.86
CA ILE A 221 10.85 -9.64 8.98
C ILE A 221 9.75 -10.72 8.89
N LEU A 222 9.86 -11.65 7.94
CA LEU A 222 8.87 -12.72 7.74
C LEU A 222 8.81 -13.66 8.93
N GLU A 223 9.95 -14.01 9.52
CA GLU A 223 10.03 -14.82 10.74
C GLU A 223 9.31 -14.16 11.91
N HIS A 224 9.56 -12.87 12.14
CA HIS A 224 8.87 -12.11 13.19
C HIS A 224 7.37 -11.99 12.93
N LEU A 225 6.94 -11.80 11.68
CA LEU A 225 5.52 -11.81 11.33
C LEU A 225 4.88 -13.18 11.53
N ALA A 226 5.58 -14.26 11.17
CA ALA A 226 5.12 -15.62 11.39
C ALA A 226 4.93 -15.92 12.88
N HIS A 227 5.89 -15.51 13.71
CA HIS A 227 5.85 -15.72 15.16
C HIS A 227 4.77 -14.89 15.87
N GLU A 228 4.75 -13.56 15.65
CA GLU A 228 3.88 -12.65 16.41
C GLU A 228 2.44 -12.59 15.87
N TYR A 229 2.25 -12.83 14.57
CA TYR A 229 0.93 -12.76 13.93
C TYR A 229 0.39 -14.11 13.47
N GLY A 230 1.10 -15.21 13.75
CA GLY A 230 0.64 -16.55 13.39
C GLY A 230 0.49 -16.75 11.87
N VAL A 231 1.33 -16.09 11.08
CA VAL A 231 1.33 -16.22 9.62
C VAL A 231 2.14 -17.45 9.23
N PHE A 232 1.48 -18.47 8.70
CA PHE A 232 2.12 -19.67 8.21
C PHE A 232 2.60 -19.48 6.77
N ILE A 233 3.91 -19.61 6.57
CA ILE A 233 4.59 -19.50 5.27
C ILE A 233 5.48 -20.74 5.13
N TYR A 234 5.36 -21.46 4.01
CA TYR A 234 6.25 -22.57 3.72
C TYR A 234 7.67 -22.07 3.44
N GLU A 235 8.69 -22.83 3.85
CA GLU A 235 10.11 -22.49 3.65
C GLU A 235 10.43 -22.05 2.22
N ARG A 236 9.93 -22.78 1.22
CA ARG A 236 10.11 -22.44 -0.20
C ARG A 236 9.59 -21.04 -0.55
N ASP A 237 8.47 -20.64 0.04
CA ASP A 237 7.85 -19.35 -0.24
C ASP A 237 8.46 -18.21 0.59
N ILE A 238 9.03 -18.51 1.78
CA ILE A 238 9.93 -17.59 2.49
C ILE A 238 11.10 -17.22 1.58
N GLN A 239 11.77 -18.21 0.97
CA GLN A 239 12.90 -17.95 0.07
C GLN A 239 12.50 -17.06 -1.12
N LYS A 240 11.32 -17.29 -1.73
CA LYS A 240 10.82 -16.43 -2.82
C LYS A 240 10.58 -14.99 -2.36
N LEU A 241 9.88 -14.81 -1.23
CA LEU A 241 9.59 -13.48 -0.67
C LEU A 241 10.89 -12.76 -0.26
N ALA A 242 11.81 -13.47 0.37
CA ALA A 242 13.11 -12.94 0.77
C ALA A 242 13.94 -12.51 -0.44
N HIS A 243 13.93 -13.22 -1.56
CA HIS A 243 14.76 -12.85 -2.71
C HIS A 243 14.08 -11.85 -3.66
N SER A 244 12.76 -11.81 -3.76
CA SER A 244 12.02 -10.92 -4.66
C SER A 244 11.35 -9.76 -3.93
N LEU A 245 11.85 -8.53 -4.15
CA LEU A 245 11.29 -7.34 -3.49
C LEU A 245 9.84 -7.10 -3.92
N PRO A 246 9.47 -7.26 -5.21
CA PRO A 246 8.07 -7.18 -5.60
C PRO A 246 7.18 -8.20 -4.90
N ALA A 247 7.63 -9.46 -4.77
CA ALA A 247 6.88 -10.49 -4.07
C ALA A 247 6.69 -10.14 -2.58
N PHE A 248 7.74 -9.64 -1.93
CA PHE A 248 7.68 -9.17 -0.55
C PHE A 248 6.71 -7.99 -0.38
N ASP A 249 6.79 -6.97 -1.24
CA ASP A 249 5.89 -5.82 -1.18
C ASP A 249 4.44 -6.23 -1.45
N ALA A 250 4.21 -7.17 -2.37
CA ALA A 250 2.90 -7.78 -2.61
C ALA A 250 2.37 -8.51 -1.36
N PHE A 251 3.21 -9.30 -0.67
CA PHE A 251 2.83 -9.94 0.60
C PHE A 251 2.45 -8.90 1.67
N ILE A 252 3.25 -7.84 1.84
CA ILE A 252 2.95 -6.77 2.79
C ILE A 252 1.65 -6.03 2.44
N CYS A 253 1.34 -5.85 1.16
CA CYS A 253 0.05 -5.33 0.70
C CYS A 253 -1.10 -6.22 1.19
N ALA A 254 -1.05 -7.54 0.93
CA ALA A 254 -2.09 -8.48 1.34
C ALA A 254 -2.25 -8.49 2.86
N PHE A 255 -1.13 -8.54 3.58
CA PHE A 255 -1.10 -8.58 5.04
C PHE A 255 -1.65 -7.30 5.66
N THR A 256 -1.34 -6.12 5.10
CA THR A 256 -1.91 -4.85 5.57
C THR A 256 -3.43 -4.83 5.42
N ILE A 257 -4.00 -5.43 4.38
CA ILE A 257 -5.45 -5.50 4.21
C ILE A 257 -6.11 -6.50 5.16
N LEU A 258 -5.42 -7.59 5.49
CA LEU A 258 -5.84 -8.47 6.59
C LEU A 258 -5.93 -7.66 7.89
N LEU A 259 -4.87 -6.92 8.24
CA LEU A 259 -4.84 -6.08 9.45
C LEU A 259 -5.95 -5.01 9.42
N MET A 260 -6.25 -4.44 8.25
CA MET A 260 -7.36 -3.50 8.09
C MET A 260 -8.70 -4.16 8.41
N ASP A 261 -8.95 -5.38 7.92
CA ASP A 261 -10.19 -6.12 8.22
C ASP A 261 -10.30 -6.51 9.70
N GLU A 262 -9.18 -6.74 10.36
CA GLU A 262 -9.10 -6.93 11.82
C GLU A 262 -9.19 -5.61 12.61
N GLY A 263 -9.31 -4.45 11.94
CA GLY A 263 -9.43 -3.15 12.58
C GLY A 263 -8.13 -2.59 13.16
N ARG A 264 -6.98 -3.11 12.72
CA ARG A 264 -5.63 -2.73 13.19
C ARG A 264 -4.95 -1.67 12.33
N CYS A 265 -5.61 -1.17 11.28
CA CYS A 265 -5.11 -0.07 10.47
C CYS A 265 -5.57 1.31 10.96
N ALA A 266 -4.77 2.33 10.66
CA ALA A 266 -5.11 3.70 10.98
C ALA A 266 -6.36 4.16 10.21
N LYS A 267 -7.27 4.82 10.93
CA LYS A 267 -8.47 5.42 10.33
C LYS A 267 -8.15 6.77 9.71
N MET A 268 -8.88 7.10 8.65
CA MET A 268 -8.88 8.43 8.05
C MET A 268 -9.23 9.49 9.12
N PRO A 269 -8.44 10.56 9.27
CA PRO A 269 -8.65 11.54 10.33
C PRO A 269 -9.93 12.35 10.09
N ALA A 270 -10.52 12.85 11.17
CA ALA A 270 -11.70 13.72 11.09
C ALA A 270 -11.38 15.00 10.28
N GLY A 271 -12.28 15.37 9.37
CA GLY A 271 -12.12 16.56 8.52
C GLY A 271 -11.12 16.37 7.36
N PHE A 272 -10.63 15.16 7.11
CA PHE A 272 -9.89 14.84 5.90
C PHE A 272 -10.78 14.98 4.65
N PRO A 273 -10.27 15.49 3.52
CA PRO A 273 -11.07 15.59 2.30
C PRO A 273 -11.47 14.20 1.81
N HIS A 274 -12.63 14.11 1.15
CA HIS A 274 -13.06 12.89 0.48
C HIS A 274 -12.08 12.58 -0.67
N SER A 275 -11.12 11.71 -0.39
CA SER A 275 -10.11 11.18 -1.31
C SER A 275 -9.70 9.78 -0.84
N ALA A 276 -9.12 8.98 -1.74
CA ALA A 276 -8.58 7.67 -1.46
C ALA A 276 -7.65 7.72 -0.24
N TRP A 277 -7.95 6.84 0.72
CA TRP A 277 -7.14 6.65 1.92
C TRP A 277 -6.16 5.51 1.68
N VAL A 278 -4.93 5.70 2.16
CA VAL A 278 -3.91 4.66 2.16
C VAL A 278 -4.05 3.86 3.44
N GLN A 279 -4.17 2.55 3.33
CA GLN A 279 -4.18 1.64 4.46
C GLN A 279 -2.76 1.38 4.96
N PHE A 280 -2.58 1.54 6.27
CA PHE A 280 -1.33 1.23 6.96
C PHE A 280 -1.64 0.84 8.42
N PRO A 281 -0.82 -0.02 9.04
CA PRO A 281 -0.97 -0.42 10.44
C PRO A 281 -0.98 0.80 11.38
N GLN A 282 -1.85 0.79 12.39
CA GLN A 282 -1.85 1.85 13.39
C GLN A 282 -0.64 1.69 14.32
N LEU A 283 0.02 2.80 14.67
CA LEU A 283 0.96 2.80 15.79
C LEU A 283 0.20 2.48 17.08
N THR A 284 0.33 1.24 17.56
CA THR A 284 -0.04 0.87 18.91
C THR A 284 0.93 1.54 19.87
N LYS A 285 0.41 2.23 20.90
CA LYS A 285 1.25 2.79 21.97
C LYS A 285 1.73 1.63 22.84
N THR A 286 2.73 0.89 22.39
CA THR A 286 3.34 -0.20 23.15
C THR A 286 4.85 -0.06 23.11
N GLY A 287 5.45 0.09 24.29
CA GLY A 287 6.90 0.12 24.48
C GLY A 287 7.44 1.43 25.03
N LYS A 288 7.33 1.62 26.34
CA LYS A 288 8.28 2.45 27.09
C LYS A 288 9.69 2.01 26.70
N THR A 289 10.54 2.95 26.30
CA THR A 289 11.99 2.86 26.56
C THR A 289 12.27 3.79 27.73
#